data_AF-A0A7C1UQ85-F1
#
_entry.id   AF-A0A7C1UQ85-F1
#
_cell.length_a   1.000
_cell.length_b   1.000
_cell.length_c   1.000
_cell.angle_alpha   90.00
_cell.angle_beta   90.00
_cell.angle_gamma   90.00
#
_symmetry.space_group_name_H-M   'P 1'
#
loop_
_entity.id
_entity.type
_entity.pdbx_description
1 polymer ?
#
loop_
_entity_poly.entity_id
_entity_poly.type
_entity_poly.pdbx_seq_one_letter_code
_entity_poly.pdbx_strand_id
1 'polypeptide(L)'
;MRRTIKLFLCTCITLLFIGLGCVSHAEIKIGSKNLADHVVLGKALCLYLKVHSLPVVDKTNYGGSMDLRRAILTGDIDLYFESLSTAWFNFFHRKTLESSPEYLYVECKKLDRKNGLRWLAYTPANRTFALVIRKDDSTKMQIDSISDWIRYVSKAGKKVTVVLPKELGQA
;
A
#
# COMPACT_ATOMS: atom_id res chain seq x y z
N MET A 1 47.12 -8.06 -45.76
CA MET A 1 46.29 -9.17 -45.26
C MET A 1 46.47 -9.49 -43.78
N ARG A 2 47.67 -9.78 -43.24
CA ARG A 2 47.81 -10.16 -41.82
C ARG A 2 47.40 -9.09 -40.80
N ARG A 3 47.58 -7.80 -41.11
CA ARG A 3 47.15 -6.67 -40.25
C ARG A 3 45.64 -6.43 -40.29
N THR A 4 45.01 -6.57 -41.46
CA THR A 4 43.56 -6.41 -41.63
C THR A 4 42.78 -7.55 -40.98
N ILE A 5 43.31 -8.78 -41.03
CA ILE A 5 42.73 -9.94 -40.33
C ILE A 5 42.81 -9.78 -38.80
N LYS A 6 43.95 -9.29 -38.26
CA LYS A 6 44.09 -9.02 -36.82
C LYS A 6 43.15 -7.90 -36.34
N LEU A 7 42.97 -6.86 -37.15
CA LEU A 7 42.07 -5.76 -36.81
C LEU A 7 40.62 -6.24 -36.78
N PHE A 8 40.19 -7.04 -37.77
CA PHE A 8 38.83 -7.59 -37.83
C PHE A 8 38.55 -8.57 -36.68
N LEU A 9 39.53 -9.41 -36.32
CA LEU A 9 39.40 -10.38 -35.23
C LEU A 9 39.29 -9.70 -33.85
N CYS A 10 40.02 -8.60 -33.63
CA CYS A 10 39.89 -7.80 -32.40
C CYS A 10 38.49 -7.17 -32.28
N THR A 11 37.93 -6.65 -33.38
CA THR A 11 36.59 -6.03 -33.38
C THR A 11 35.48 -7.05 -33.15
N CYS A 12 35.62 -8.28 -33.67
CA CYS A 12 34.67 -9.36 -33.40
C CYS A 12 34.70 -9.81 -31.93
N ILE A 13 35.87 -9.84 -31.28
CA ILE A 13 36.00 -10.23 -29.88
C ILE A 13 35.39 -9.16 -28.95
N THR A 14 35.56 -7.86 -29.24
CA THR A 14 34.93 -6.79 -28.44
C THR A 14 33.41 -6.75 -28.59
N LEU A 15 32.86 -7.06 -29.77
CA LEU A 15 31.42 -7.22 -29.97
C LEU A 15 30.83 -8.42 -29.22
N LEU A 16 31.60 -9.50 -29.05
CA LEU A 16 31.17 -10.70 -28.31
C LEU A 16 31.04 -10.46 -26.80
N PHE A 17 31.85 -9.56 -26.23
CA PHE A 17 31.80 -9.20 -24.81
C PHE A 17 30.65 -8.24 -24.44
N ILE A 18 30.16 -7.44 -25.39
CA ILE A 18 29.01 -6.53 -25.17
C ILE A 18 27.68 -7.32 -25.15
N GLY A 19 27.62 -8.47 -25.84
CA GLY A 19 26.43 -9.32 -25.91
C GLY A 19 26.14 -10.17 -24.67
N LEU A 20 27.07 -10.25 -23.70
CA LEU A 20 26.91 -10.99 -22.44
C LEU A 20 26.52 -10.10 -21.24
N GLY A 21 25.86 -8.97 -21.50
CA GLY A 21 25.18 -8.22 -20.46
C GLY A 21 24.05 -9.07 -19.87
N CYS A 22 24.34 -9.78 -18.77
CA CYS A 22 23.32 -10.44 -17.98
C CYS A 22 22.30 -9.37 -17.56
N VAL A 23 21.08 -9.45 -18.09
CA VAL A 23 19.95 -8.64 -17.63
C VAL A 23 19.58 -9.16 -16.24
N SER A 24 20.33 -8.70 -15.24
CA SER A 24 19.96 -8.84 -13.84
C SER A 24 18.66 -8.07 -13.64
N HIS A 25 17.58 -8.76 -13.27
CA HIS A 25 16.37 -8.08 -12.84
C HIS A 25 16.71 -7.28 -11.58
N ALA A 26 16.55 -5.96 -11.64
CA ALA A 26 16.68 -5.13 -10.45
C ALA A 26 15.72 -5.66 -9.36
N GLU A 27 16.24 -5.85 -8.15
CA GLU A 27 15.43 -6.36 -7.04
C GLU A 27 14.35 -5.34 -6.67
N ILE A 28 13.13 -5.83 -6.44
CA ILE A 28 11.99 -5.00 -6.03
C ILE A 28 12.03 -4.84 -4.50
N LYS A 29 12.24 -3.62 -4.01
CA LYS A 29 12.25 -3.32 -2.57
C LYS A 29 10.83 -3.07 -2.07
N ILE A 30 10.33 -3.95 -1.22
CA ILE A 30 8.96 -3.88 -0.68
C ILE A 30 8.97 -3.26 0.72
N GLY A 31 8.33 -2.11 0.87
CA GLY A 31 8.15 -1.44 2.15
C GLY A 31 6.80 -1.74 2.79
N SER A 32 6.67 -1.43 4.09
CA SER A 32 5.36 -1.36 4.75
C SER A 32 5.39 -0.37 5.91
N LYS A 33 4.20 0.07 6.33
CA LYS A 33 4.07 0.75 7.62
C LYS A 33 4.45 -0.20 8.75
N ASN A 34 4.84 0.35 9.90
CA ASN A 34 5.10 -0.38 11.13
C ASN A 34 3.82 -0.78 11.91
N LEU A 35 2.72 -0.98 11.19
CA LEU A 35 1.45 -1.50 11.72
C LEU A 35 1.36 -2.99 11.37
N ALA A 36 0.86 -3.81 12.30
CA ALA A 36 0.87 -5.27 12.14
C ALA A 36 0.18 -5.75 10.85
N ASP A 37 -0.97 -5.18 10.51
CA ASP A 37 -1.72 -5.45 9.28
C ASP A 37 -0.92 -5.06 8.02
N HIS A 38 -0.31 -3.89 8.01
CA HIS A 38 0.53 -3.44 6.91
C HIS A 38 1.81 -4.30 6.75
N VAL A 39 2.41 -4.76 7.86
CA VAL A 39 3.55 -5.69 7.82
C VAL A 39 3.11 -7.02 7.18
N VAL A 40 1.96 -7.58 7.58
CA VAL A 40 1.41 -8.80 6.98
C VAL A 40 1.16 -8.62 5.48
N LEU A 41 0.54 -7.51 5.06
CA LEU A 41 0.33 -7.21 3.63
C LEU A 41 1.64 -7.08 2.85
N GLY A 42 2.64 -6.42 3.43
CA GLY A 42 3.97 -6.30 2.84
C GLY A 42 4.66 -7.65 2.67
N LYS A 43 4.62 -8.51 3.71
CA LYS A 43 5.16 -9.88 3.63
C LYS A 43 4.44 -10.73 2.59
N ALA A 44 3.10 -10.64 2.52
CA ALA A 44 2.30 -11.34 1.51
C ALA A 44 2.70 -10.91 0.09
N LEU A 45 2.94 -9.62 -0.13
CA LEU A 45 3.41 -9.09 -1.41
C LEU A 45 4.83 -9.58 -1.74
N CYS A 46 5.75 -9.60 -0.76
CA CYS A 46 7.08 -10.19 -0.95
C CYS A 46 6.99 -11.64 -1.43
N LEU A 47 6.14 -12.46 -0.78
CA LEU A 47 5.93 -13.86 -1.15
C LEU A 47 5.32 -13.99 -2.54
N TYR A 48 4.30 -13.19 -2.84
CA TYR A 48 3.63 -13.19 -4.14
C TYR A 48 4.62 -12.95 -5.29
N LEU A 49 5.49 -11.94 -5.16
CA LEU A 49 6.50 -11.62 -6.18
C LEU A 49 7.57 -12.72 -6.29
N LYS A 50 8.02 -13.28 -5.16
CA LYS A 50 8.97 -14.40 -5.14
C LYS A 50 8.43 -15.65 -5.83
N VAL A 51 7.14 -15.97 -5.66
CA VAL A 51 6.47 -17.10 -6.34
C VAL A 51 6.45 -16.90 -7.86
N HIS A 52 6.46 -15.66 -8.33
CA HIS A 52 6.57 -15.31 -9.76
C HIS A 52 8.02 -15.10 -10.22
N SER A 53 8.99 -15.63 -9.48
CA SER A 53 10.43 -15.55 -9.78
C SER A 53 10.98 -14.12 -9.92
N LEU A 54 10.32 -13.14 -9.30
CA LEU A 54 10.83 -11.77 -9.22
C LEU A 54 11.73 -11.62 -7.98
N PRO A 55 12.94 -11.07 -8.13
CA PRO A 55 13.82 -10.82 -6.99
C PRO A 55 13.24 -9.70 -6.12
N VAL A 56 13.28 -9.90 -4.79
CA VAL A 56 12.64 -9.01 -3.82
C VAL A 56 13.56 -8.76 -2.63
N VAL A 57 13.71 -7.48 -2.28
CA VAL A 57 14.28 -7.05 -0.99
C VAL A 57 13.14 -6.70 -0.05
N ASP A 58 13.10 -7.36 1.10
CA ASP A 58 12.09 -7.11 2.12
C ASP A 58 12.52 -5.96 3.04
N LYS A 59 11.84 -4.82 2.91
CA LYS A 59 11.99 -3.63 3.76
C LYS A 59 10.70 -3.34 4.54
N THR A 60 9.93 -4.38 4.85
CA THR A 60 8.71 -4.24 5.67
C THR A 60 9.05 -3.78 7.09
N ASN A 61 8.04 -3.27 7.81
CA ASN A 61 8.19 -2.61 9.10
C ASN A 61 9.11 -1.36 9.05
N TYR A 62 8.95 -0.56 7.99
CA TYR A 62 9.86 0.55 7.66
C TYR A 62 9.68 1.77 8.59
N GLY A 63 8.42 2.17 8.84
CA GLY A 63 8.12 3.39 9.60
C GLY A 63 6.70 3.90 9.33
N GLY A 64 6.48 5.20 9.57
CA GLY A 64 5.19 5.85 9.31
C GLY A 64 5.00 6.22 7.83
N SER A 65 3.82 6.76 7.50
CA SER A 65 3.49 7.15 6.12
C SER A 65 4.46 8.19 5.54
N MET A 66 4.93 9.15 6.35
CA MET A 66 5.88 10.17 5.89
C MET A 66 7.28 9.59 5.63
N ASP A 67 7.69 8.58 6.39
CA ASP A 67 8.98 7.90 6.16
C ASP A 67 8.94 7.08 4.89
N LEU A 68 7.86 6.31 4.68
CA LEU A 68 7.62 5.58 3.42
C LEU A 68 7.48 6.52 2.23
N ARG A 69 6.86 7.69 2.42
CA ARG A 69 6.74 8.70 1.38
C ARG A 69 8.10 9.20 0.94
N ARG A 70 8.99 9.50 1.88
CA ARG A 70 10.38 9.87 1.56
C ARG A 70 11.08 8.71 0.86
N ALA A 71 10.98 7.50 1.43
CA ALA A 71 11.63 6.30 0.92
C ALA A 71 11.25 5.98 -0.53
N ILE A 72 9.96 6.06 -0.90
CA ILE A 72 9.53 5.77 -2.28
C ILE A 72 9.98 6.85 -3.27
N LEU A 73 10.02 8.13 -2.84
CA LEU A 73 10.49 9.23 -3.68
C LEU A 73 12.00 9.20 -3.90
N THR A 74 12.77 8.72 -2.91
CA THR A 74 14.22 8.55 -3.03
C THR A 74 14.63 7.21 -3.64
N GLY A 75 13.67 6.33 -3.92
CA GLY A 75 13.94 4.97 -4.43
C GLY A 75 14.54 4.04 -3.37
N ASP A 76 14.37 4.29 -2.08
CA ASP A 76 14.76 3.35 -1.03
C ASP A 76 13.78 2.17 -0.93
N ILE A 77 12.52 2.38 -1.31
CA ILE A 77 11.51 1.34 -1.56
C ILE A 77 10.89 1.58 -2.95
N ASP A 78 10.36 0.52 -3.56
CA ASP A 78 9.71 0.61 -4.88
C ASP A 78 8.20 0.43 -4.79
N LEU A 79 7.71 -0.31 -3.80
CA LEU A 79 6.29 -0.65 -3.68
C LEU A 79 5.88 -0.84 -2.21
N TYR A 80 4.72 -0.29 -1.84
CA TYR A 80 4.08 -0.48 -0.54
C TYR A 80 2.57 -0.17 -0.63
N PHE A 81 1.82 -0.48 0.43
CA PHE A 81 0.41 -0.13 0.57
C PHE A 81 0.23 1.21 1.28
N GLU A 82 -0.47 2.15 0.62
CA GLU A 82 -0.87 3.42 1.21
C GLU A 82 -2.40 3.59 1.19
N SER A 83 -2.91 4.27 2.22
CA SER A 83 -4.30 4.67 2.35
C SER A 83 -4.57 5.96 1.58
N LEU A 84 -5.68 5.98 0.83
CA LEU A 84 -6.12 7.15 0.07
C LEU A 84 -6.29 8.39 0.95
N SER A 85 -6.95 8.26 2.11
CA SER A 85 -7.16 9.39 3.01
C SER A 85 -5.85 9.88 3.65
N THR A 86 -4.95 8.95 3.99
CA THR A 86 -3.62 9.32 4.50
C THR A 86 -2.84 10.14 3.47
N ALA A 87 -2.80 9.69 2.21
CA ALA A 87 -2.13 10.44 1.15
C ALA A 87 -2.80 11.80 0.90
N TRP A 88 -4.14 11.81 0.85
CA TRP A 88 -4.96 13.01 0.67
C TRP A 88 -4.62 14.13 1.66
N PHE A 89 -4.56 13.79 2.95
CA PHE A 89 -4.25 14.74 4.01
C PHE A 89 -2.76 15.04 4.13
N ASN A 90 -1.91 14.01 4.19
CA ASN A 90 -0.53 14.17 4.61
C ASN A 90 0.41 14.53 3.45
N PHE A 91 0.16 14.01 2.25
CA PHE A 91 1.05 14.23 1.10
C PHE A 91 0.56 15.38 0.22
N PHE A 92 -0.76 15.55 0.13
CA PHE A 92 -1.39 16.53 -0.74
C PHE A 92 -2.04 17.70 0.00
N HIS A 93 -1.95 17.72 1.34
CA HIS A 93 -2.36 18.83 2.21
C HIS A 93 -3.80 19.31 1.96
N ARG A 94 -4.69 18.38 1.62
CA ARG A 94 -6.12 18.66 1.44
C ARG A 94 -6.77 18.81 2.81
N LYS A 95 -7.82 19.62 2.90
CA LYS A 95 -8.46 19.97 4.19
C LYS A 95 -9.78 19.25 4.43
N THR A 96 -10.49 18.89 3.37
CA THR A 96 -11.80 18.24 3.43
C THR A 96 -11.68 16.82 2.90
N LEU A 97 -12.27 15.85 3.60
CA LEU A 97 -12.36 14.48 3.10
C LEU A 97 -13.54 14.39 2.14
N GLU A 98 -13.27 14.02 0.89
CA GLU A 98 -14.33 13.59 -0.02
C GLU A 98 -14.77 12.17 0.34
N SER A 99 -16.07 11.91 0.31
CA SER A 99 -16.64 10.63 0.74
C SER A 99 -16.43 9.50 -0.28
N SER A 100 -16.22 9.82 -1.56
CA SER A 100 -16.04 8.82 -2.62
C SER A 100 -14.61 8.28 -2.64
N PRO A 101 -14.40 6.97 -2.40
CA PRO A 101 -13.10 6.33 -2.57
C PRO A 101 -12.57 6.42 -4.00
N GLU A 102 -13.45 6.34 -5.00
CA GLU A 102 -13.10 6.43 -6.41
C GLU A 102 -12.53 7.82 -6.75
N TYR A 103 -13.19 8.87 -6.26
CA TYR A 103 -12.69 10.23 -6.42
C TYR A 103 -11.31 10.40 -5.78
N LEU A 104 -11.15 9.97 -4.52
CA LEU A 104 -9.87 10.05 -3.83
C LEU A 104 -8.77 9.28 -4.58
N TYR A 105 -9.08 8.09 -5.10
CA TYR A 105 -8.15 7.29 -5.88
C TYR A 105 -7.71 7.99 -7.17
N VAL A 106 -8.67 8.51 -7.95
CA VAL A 106 -8.38 9.21 -9.21
C VAL A 106 -7.51 10.44 -8.96
N GLU A 107 -7.84 11.25 -7.96
CA GLU A 107 -7.09 12.47 -7.66
C GLU A 107 -5.71 12.17 -7.06
N CYS A 108 -5.60 11.23 -6.11
CA CYS A 108 -4.29 10.82 -5.57
C CYS A 108 -3.37 10.31 -6.69
N LYS A 109 -3.90 9.45 -7.58
CA LYS A 109 -3.16 8.93 -8.74
C LYS A 109 -2.68 10.04 -9.68
N LYS A 110 -3.53 11.03 -9.95
CA LYS A 110 -3.20 12.19 -10.80
C LYS A 110 -2.13 13.07 -10.17
N LEU A 111 -2.23 13.34 -8.87
CA LEU A 111 -1.26 14.16 -8.14
C LEU A 111 0.11 13.47 -8.08
N ASP A 112 0.14 12.17 -7.81
CA ASP A 112 1.39 11.43 -7.68
C ASP A 112 2.08 11.08 -8.98
N ARG A 113 1.35 11.12 -10.11
CA ARG A 113 1.96 11.00 -11.43
C ARG A 113 3.07 12.04 -11.66
N LYS A 114 2.94 13.23 -11.07
CA LYS A 114 3.97 14.29 -11.14
C LYS A 114 5.26 13.93 -10.40
N ASN A 115 5.18 13.01 -9.44
CA ASN A 115 6.31 12.51 -8.67
C ASN A 115 6.89 11.22 -9.26
N GLY A 116 6.47 10.82 -10.47
CA GLY A 116 6.88 9.55 -11.07
C GLY A 116 6.26 8.32 -10.43
N LEU A 117 5.30 8.48 -9.50
CA LEU A 117 4.67 7.38 -8.78
C LEU A 117 3.39 6.91 -9.49
N ARG A 118 3.13 5.60 -9.39
CA ARG A 118 1.92 4.98 -9.96
C ARG A 118 1.12 4.31 -8.86
N TRP A 119 -0.15 4.71 -8.74
CA TRP A 119 -1.12 4.01 -7.91
C TRP A 119 -1.71 2.83 -8.69
N LEU A 120 -1.61 1.64 -8.10
CA LEU A 120 -2.30 0.43 -8.56
C LEU A 120 -3.77 0.45 -8.13
N ALA A 121 -4.55 -0.54 -8.57
CA ALA A 121 -5.93 -0.68 -8.12
C ALA A 121 -5.98 -0.74 -6.58
N TYR A 122 -6.86 0.07 -5.99
CA TYR A 122 -7.06 0.09 -4.53
C TYR A 122 -7.95 -1.09 -4.11
N THR A 123 -7.82 -1.52 -2.86
CA THR A 123 -8.63 -2.61 -2.30
C THR A 123 -10.01 -2.10 -1.86
N PRO A 124 -11.08 -2.91 -1.94
CA PRO A 124 -12.39 -2.53 -1.41
C PRO A 124 -12.43 -2.49 0.13
N ALA A 125 -11.39 -3.03 0.80
CA ALA A 125 -11.30 -3.04 2.25
C ALA A 125 -11.22 -1.61 2.81
N ASN A 126 -12.13 -1.27 3.73
CA ASN A 126 -12.15 0.02 4.41
C ASN A 126 -11.62 -0.12 5.85
N ARG A 127 -10.45 0.44 6.11
CA ARG A 127 -9.86 0.51 7.45
C ARG A 127 -10.24 1.84 8.11
N THR A 128 -11.40 1.84 8.76
CA THR A 128 -11.95 3.00 9.48
C THR A 128 -12.45 2.60 10.86
N PHE A 129 -12.68 3.58 11.74
CA PHE A 129 -13.37 3.33 13.00
C PHE A 129 -14.79 2.80 12.74
N ALA A 130 -15.16 1.75 13.47
CA ALA A 130 -16.46 1.13 13.39
C ALA A 130 -16.91 0.68 14.79
N LEU A 131 -18.22 0.59 14.98
CA LEU A 131 -18.80 -0.13 16.11
C LEU A 131 -18.89 -1.61 15.73
N VAL A 132 -18.38 -2.47 16.61
CA VAL A 132 -18.42 -3.92 16.42
C VAL A 132 -19.33 -4.55 17.47
N ILE A 133 -20.12 -5.52 17.04
CA ILE A 133 -21.05 -6.30 17.88
C ILE A 133 -20.75 -7.79 17.69
N ARG A 134 -21.05 -8.62 18.70
CA ARG A 134 -20.97 -10.07 18.55
C ARG A 134 -21.92 -10.56 17.47
N LYS A 135 -21.49 -11.55 16.69
CA LYS A 135 -22.28 -12.10 15.57
C LYS A 135 -23.66 -12.60 16.01
N ASP A 136 -23.74 -13.30 17.14
CA ASP A 136 -25.00 -13.83 17.65
C ASP A 136 -25.96 -12.71 18.07
N ASP A 137 -25.43 -11.63 18.65
CA ASP A 137 -26.21 -10.45 19.03
C ASP A 137 -26.70 -9.69 17.80
N SER A 138 -25.84 -9.49 16.79
CA SER A 138 -26.23 -8.89 15.49
C SER A 138 -27.38 -9.67 14.85
N THR A 139 -27.29 -11.00 14.82
CA THR A 139 -28.33 -11.86 14.24
C THR A 139 -29.64 -11.78 15.03
N LYS A 140 -29.56 -11.88 16.37
CA LYS A 140 -30.74 -11.85 17.25
C LYS A 140 -31.44 -10.49 17.26
N MET A 141 -30.66 -9.41 17.19
CA MET A 141 -31.16 -8.04 17.25
C MET A 141 -31.43 -7.42 15.88
N GLN A 142 -31.05 -8.12 14.80
CA GLN A 142 -31.13 -7.66 13.40
C GLN A 142 -30.38 -6.33 13.21
N ILE A 143 -29.12 -6.30 13.64
CA ILE A 143 -28.26 -5.11 13.56
C ILE A 143 -27.10 -5.39 12.59
N ASP A 144 -27.18 -4.80 11.40
CA ASP A 144 -26.13 -4.86 10.38
C ASP A 144 -25.46 -3.50 10.12
N SER A 145 -26.09 -2.41 10.57
CA SER A 145 -25.59 -1.05 10.40
C SER A 145 -25.69 -0.22 11.68
N ILE A 146 -24.94 0.90 11.72
CA ILE A 146 -25.07 1.90 12.79
C ILE A 146 -26.52 2.44 12.85
N SER A 147 -27.19 2.57 11.70
CA SER A 147 -28.59 3.01 11.65
C SER A 147 -29.55 2.00 12.29
N ASP A 148 -29.31 0.69 12.09
CA ASP A 148 -30.11 -0.36 12.75
C ASP A 148 -29.86 -0.38 14.25
N TRP A 149 -28.60 -0.18 14.65
CA TRP A 149 -28.26 -0.02 16.06
C TRP A 149 -28.98 1.18 16.68
N ILE A 150 -28.94 2.37 16.07
CA ILE A 150 -29.67 3.56 16.56
C ILE A 150 -31.17 3.26 16.70
N ARG A 151 -31.77 2.60 15.70
CA ARG A 151 -33.19 2.22 15.70
C ARG A 151 -33.51 1.26 16.84
N TYR A 152 -32.66 0.26 17.07
CA TYR A 152 -32.79 -0.71 18.15
C TYR A 152 -32.74 -0.02 19.53
N VAL A 153 -31.74 0.82 19.76
CA VAL A 153 -31.54 1.52 21.05
C VAL A 153 -32.68 2.49 21.34
N SER A 154 -33.11 3.25 20.33
CA SER A 154 -34.21 4.21 20.45
C SER A 154 -35.54 3.52 20.79
N LYS A 155 -35.81 2.34 20.23
CA LYS A 155 -37.02 1.56 20.53
C LYS A 155 -36.97 0.86 21.87
N ALA A 156 -35.80 0.37 22.27
CA ALA A 156 -35.68 -0.46 23.47
C ALA A 156 -35.79 0.35 24.77
N GLY A 157 -35.56 1.68 24.74
CA GLY A 157 -35.48 2.51 25.95
C GLY A 157 -34.38 2.06 26.92
N LYS A 158 -33.44 1.22 26.44
CA LYS A 158 -32.41 0.58 27.27
C LYS A 158 -31.14 1.41 27.28
N LYS A 159 -30.52 1.51 28.47
CA LYS A 159 -29.13 1.95 28.58
C LYS A 159 -28.24 0.95 27.84
N VAL A 160 -27.39 1.46 26.96
CA VAL A 160 -26.42 0.64 26.20
C VAL A 160 -25.04 0.95 26.70
N THR A 161 -24.27 -0.09 26.98
CA THR A 161 -22.85 0.03 27.27
C THR A 161 -22.08 -0.14 25.97
N VAL A 162 -21.36 0.89 25.57
CA VAL A 162 -20.40 0.84 24.47
C VAL A 162 -19.01 0.81 25.09
N VAL A 163 -18.21 -0.18 24.71
CA VAL A 163 -16.80 -0.22 25.10
C VAL A 163 -16.02 0.51 24.02
N LEU A 164 -15.35 1.59 24.41
CA LEU A 164 -14.47 2.34 23.53
C LEU A 164 -13.02 1.92 23.79
N PRO A 165 -12.19 1.78 22.75
CA PRO A 165 -10.75 1.67 22.91
C PRO A 165 -10.24 2.91 23.66
N LYS A 166 -9.22 2.72 24.51
CA LYS A 166 -8.70 3.76 25.42
C LYS A 166 -8.32 5.04 24.67
N GLU A 167 -7.88 4.89 23.44
CA GLU A 167 -7.45 5.93 22.51
C GLU A 167 -8.59 6.87 22.10
N LEU A 168 -9.85 6.41 22.12
CA LEU A 168 -11.02 7.25 21.83
C LEU A 168 -11.58 7.96 23.07
N GLY A 169 -11.20 7.54 24.28
CA GLY A 169 -11.68 8.12 25.54
C GLY A 169 -10.87 9.32 26.04
N GLN A 170 -9.86 9.76 25.29
CA GLN A 170 -9.00 10.91 25.64
C GLN A 170 -9.23 12.14 24.74
N ALA A 171 -10.27 12.11 23.90
CA ALA A 171 -10.67 13.23 23.04
C ALA A 171 -11.62 14.19 23.76
#